data_AF-A0A7D9MCJ1-F1
#
_entry.id   AF-A0A7D9MCJ1-F1
#
_cell.length_a   1.000
_cell.length_b   1.000
_cell.length_c   1.000
_cell.angle_alpha   90.00
_cell.angle_beta   90.00
_cell.angle_gamma   90.00
#
_symmetry.space_group_name_H-M   'P 1'
#
loop_
_entity.id
_entity.type
_entity.pdbx_description
1 polymer ?
#
loop_
_entity_poly.entity_id
_entity_poly.type
_entity_poly.pdbx_seq_one_letter_code
_entity_poly.pdbx_strand_id
1 'polypeptide(L)'
;MGKLLVLRLSQDDLTENMKNTRDQILDHLENHIHDVHAYVRSKVLQIWQNICREKAIPLARQQHVLGLVIGRLTDMSSNVRKNAIIYLKEYLMSNAFGSQ
;
A
#
# COMPACT_ATOMS: atom_id res chain seq x y z
N MET A 1 6.87 6.77 10.80
CA MET A 1 7.19 5.41 10.29
C MET A 1 7.13 5.31 8.76
N GLY A 2 6.10 5.78 8.05
CA GLY A 2 6.01 5.63 6.58
C GLY A 2 7.03 6.42 5.72
N LYS A 3 7.68 7.45 6.27
CA LYS A 3 8.59 8.34 5.51
C LYS A 3 9.95 7.70 5.19
N LEU A 4 10.38 6.69 5.96
CA LEU A 4 11.66 6.00 5.75
C LEU A 4 11.56 4.95 4.63
N LEU A 5 10.36 4.41 4.37
CA LEU A 5 10.11 3.41 3.33
C LEU A 5 10.18 4.00 1.91
N VAL A 6 9.62 5.20 1.74
CA VAL A 6 9.55 5.88 0.44
C VAL A 6 10.93 6.24 -0.13
N LEU A 7 11.89 6.58 0.74
CA LEU A 7 13.21 7.06 0.30
C LEU A 7 14.21 5.98 -0.10
N ARG A 8 13.92 4.68 0.15
CA ARG A 8 14.89 3.60 -0.11
C ARG A 8 14.36 2.46 -0.97
N LEU A 9 13.06 2.36 -1.22
CA LEU A 9 12.47 1.18 -1.87
C LEU A 9 12.23 1.31 -3.37
N SER A 10 12.38 2.52 -3.94
CA SER A 10 12.19 2.81 -5.37
C SER A 10 13.49 3.03 -6.14
N GLN A 11 14.67 2.78 -5.55
CA GLN A 11 15.95 2.90 -6.26
C GLN A 11 16.31 1.58 -6.94
N ASP A 12 16.80 1.64 -8.18
CA ASP A 12 17.15 0.46 -9.00
C ASP A 12 18.30 -0.38 -8.39
N ASP A 13 19.10 0.19 -7.49
CA ASP A 13 20.25 -0.46 -6.83
C ASP A 13 19.94 -0.97 -5.40
N LEU A 14 18.83 -1.68 -5.23
CA LEU A 14 18.56 -2.37 -3.95
C LEU A 14 19.44 -3.62 -3.79
N THR A 15 20.22 -3.67 -2.71
CA THR A 15 20.90 -4.91 -2.29
C THR A 15 19.88 -5.99 -1.89
N GLU A 16 20.27 -7.26 -1.96
CA GLU A 16 19.38 -8.39 -1.64
C GLU A 16 18.80 -8.30 -0.21
N ASN A 17 19.62 -7.89 0.76
CA ASN A 17 19.16 -7.67 2.13
C ASN A 17 18.10 -6.58 2.24
N MET A 18 18.20 -5.53 1.43
CA MET A 18 17.21 -4.45 1.41
C MET A 18 15.91 -4.89 0.72
N LYS A 19 15.97 -5.73 -0.32
CA LYS A 19 14.78 -6.36 -0.93
C LYS A 19 14.07 -7.27 0.06
N ASN A 20 14.81 -8.10 0.80
CA ASN A 20 14.25 -8.96 1.85
C ASN A 20 13.57 -8.14 2.95
N THR A 21 14.22 -7.06 3.41
CA THR A 21 13.64 -6.17 4.42
C THR A 21 12.38 -5.48 3.89
N ARG A 22 12.40 -5.02 2.63
CA ARG A 22 11.22 -4.46 1.96
C ARG A 22 10.07 -5.44 2.00
N ASP A 23 10.31 -6.65 1.52
CA ASP A 23 9.26 -7.64 1.33
C ASP A 23 8.67 -8.07 2.68
N GLN A 24 9.49 -8.22 3.73
CA GLN A 24 9.01 -8.43 5.10
C GLN A 24 8.11 -7.29 5.59
N ILE A 25 8.47 -6.04 5.32
CA ILE A 25 7.65 -4.89 5.71
C ILE A 25 6.33 -4.87 4.93
N LEU A 26 6.35 -5.18 3.64
CA LEU A 26 5.14 -5.30 2.84
C LEU A 26 4.25 -6.42 3.35
N ASP A 27 4.81 -7.59 3.70
CA ASP A 27 4.07 -8.71 4.30
C ASP A 27 3.41 -8.30 5.63
N HIS A 28 4.09 -7.51 6.46
CA HIS A 28 3.49 -6.96 7.67
C HIS A 28 2.32 -6.02 7.35
N LEU A 29 2.45 -5.14 6.36
CA LEU A 29 1.36 -4.24 5.97
C LEU A 29 0.16 -5.00 5.39
N GLU A 30 0.40 -6.05 4.60
CA GLU A 30 -0.65 -6.93 4.08
C GLU A 30 -1.40 -7.61 5.23
N ASN A 31 -0.70 -8.13 6.23
CA ASN A 31 -1.34 -8.74 7.40
C ASN A 31 -2.17 -7.73 8.22
N HIS A 32 -1.64 -6.53 8.49
CA HIS A 32 -2.31 -5.54 9.32
C HIS A 32 -3.52 -4.86 8.64
N ILE A 33 -3.77 -5.10 7.35
CA ILE A 33 -5.01 -4.64 6.71
C ILE A 33 -6.26 -5.37 7.25
N HIS A 34 -6.05 -6.50 7.93
CA HIS A 34 -7.06 -7.32 8.61
C HIS A 34 -7.08 -7.14 10.13
N ASP A 35 -6.36 -6.16 10.68
CA ASP A 35 -6.29 -5.92 12.12
C ASP A 35 -7.67 -5.70 12.76
N VAL A 36 -7.86 -6.20 13.99
CA VAL A 36 -9.13 -6.08 14.73
C VAL A 36 -9.54 -4.63 14.96
N HIS A 37 -8.57 -3.71 15.06
CA HIS A 37 -8.81 -2.31 15.30
C HIS A 37 -8.90 -1.52 13.99
N ALA A 38 -10.04 -0.85 13.79
CA ALA A 38 -10.25 0.03 12.64
C ALA A 38 -9.20 1.15 12.51
N TYR A 39 -8.60 1.58 13.63
CA TYR A 39 -7.51 2.55 13.63
C TYR A 39 -6.27 2.02 12.89
N VAL A 40 -5.84 0.80 13.21
CA VAL A 40 -4.68 0.16 12.58
C VAL A 40 -4.94 -0.03 11.09
N ARG A 41 -6.09 -0.60 10.72
CA ARG A 41 -6.47 -0.78 9.31
C ARG A 41 -6.49 0.54 8.53
N SER A 42 -7.01 1.61 9.13
CA SER A 42 -6.99 2.95 8.52
C SER A 42 -5.56 3.46 8.32
N LYS A 43 -4.65 3.23 9.28
CA LYS A 43 -3.24 3.61 9.18
C LYS A 43 -2.48 2.81 8.14
N VAL A 44 -2.74 1.51 8.04
CA VAL A 44 -2.17 0.63 7.01
C VAL A 44 -2.58 1.12 5.62
N LEU A 45 -3.85 1.43 5.41
CA LEU A 45 -4.32 2.00 4.13
C LEU A 45 -3.64 3.35 3.81
N GLN A 46 -3.41 4.21 4.80
CA GLN A 46 -2.66 5.46 4.61
C GLN A 46 -1.19 5.22 4.22
N ILE A 47 -0.57 4.17 4.77
CA ILE A 47 0.79 3.79 4.39
C ILE A 47 0.80 3.29 2.94
N TRP A 48 -0.15 2.41 2.58
CA TRP A 48 -0.30 1.93 1.20
C TRP A 48 -0.54 3.06 0.20
N GLN A 49 -1.35 4.08 0.55
CA GLN A 49 -1.54 5.26 -0.29
C GLN A 49 -0.21 5.95 -0.59
N ASN A 50 0.64 6.14 0.43
CA ASN A 50 1.95 6.77 0.24
C ASN A 50 2.88 5.88 -0.60
N ILE A 51 2.96 4.58 -0.34
CA ILE A 51 3.79 3.65 -1.14
C ILE A 51 3.33 3.64 -2.60
N CYS A 52 2.01 3.66 -2.84
CA CYS A 52 1.43 3.71 -4.19
C CYS A 52 1.79 4.99 -4.93
N ARG A 53 1.63 6.16 -4.28
CA ARG A 53 1.93 7.47 -4.86
C ARG A 53 3.40 7.58 -5.29
N GLU A 54 4.28 6.96 -4.52
CA GLU A 54 5.73 6.95 -4.74
C GLU A 54 6.16 5.83 -5.70
N LYS A 55 5.20 5.14 -6.33
CA LYS A 55 5.39 4.02 -7.26
C LYS A 55 6.29 2.92 -6.69
N ALA A 56 6.24 2.70 -5.38
CA ALA A 56 7.14 1.83 -4.64
C ALA A 56 6.56 0.42 -4.40
N ILE A 57 5.40 0.09 -4.97
CA ILE A 57 4.80 -1.25 -4.86
C ILE A 57 5.42 -2.14 -5.95
N PRO A 58 6.10 -3.25 -5.60
CA PRO A 58 6.62 -4.20 -6.58
C PRO A 58 5.52 -4.70 -7.51
N LEU A 59 5.78 -4.74 -8.82
CA LEU A 59 4.78 -5.10 -9.83
C LEU A 59 4.05 -6.41 -9.51
N ALA A 60 4.81 -7.44 -9.09
CA ALA A 60 4.27 -8.74 -8.71
C ALA A 60 3.26 -8.70 -7.55
N ARG A 61 3.28 -7.65 -6.71
CA ARG A 61 2.39 -7.49 -5.55
C ARG A 61 1.20 -6.56 -5.82
N GLN A 62 1.23 -5.75 -6.87
CA GLN A 62 0.21 -4.72 -7.12
C GLN A 62 -1.21 -5.29 -7.19
N GLN A 63 -1.41 -6.40 -7.92
CA GLN A 63 -2.72 -7.05 -8.03
C GLN A 63 -3.21 -7.59 -6.69
N HIS A 64 -2.32 -8.18 -5.88
CA HIS A 64 -2.68 -8.71 -4.56
C HIS A 64 -3.12 -7.60 -3.61
N VAL A 65 -2.31 -6.55 -3.48
CA VAL A 65 -2.61 -5.40 -2.62
C VAL A 65 -3.91 -4.71 -3.07
N LEU A 66 -4.12 -4.56 -4.39
CA LEU A 66 -5.36 -4.02 -4.92
C LEU A 66 -6.59 -4.84 -4.48
N GLY A 67 -6.51 -6.17 -4.54
CA GLY A 67 -7.55 -7.07 -4.06
C GLY A 67 -7.85 -6.88 -2.57
N LEU A 68 -6.81 -6.78 -1.74
CA LEU A 68 -6.96 -6.51 -0.30
C LEU A 68 -7.68 -5.18 -0.03
N VAL A 69 -7.29 -4.12 -0.74
CA VAL A 69 -7.90 -2.78 -0.57
C VAL A 69 -9.34 -2.75 -1.05
N ILE A 70 -9.67 -3.38 -2.19
CA ILE A 70 -11.06 -3.52 -2.67
C ILE A 70 -11.91 -4.23 -1.60
N GLY A 71 -11.37 -5.28 -0.97
CA GLY A 71 -12.01 -5.98 0.16
C GLY A 71 -12.23 -5.12 1.42
N ARG A 72 -11.74 -3.87 1.47
CA ARG A 72 -12.01 -2.89 2.53
C ARG A 72 -13.09 -1.87 2.16
N LEU A 73 -13.66 -1.91 0.95
CA LEU A 73 -14.75 -1.01 0.56
C LEU A 73 -16.04 -1.26 1.34
N THR A 74 -16.23 -2.46 1.88
CA THR A 74 -17.40 -2.86 2.69
C THR A 74 -17.08 -2.92 4.18
N ASP A 75 -15.98 -2.29 4.62
CA ASP A 75 -15.59 -2.27 6.03
C ASP A 75 -16.67 -1.64 6.92
N MET A 76 -16.84 -2.12 8.16
CA MET A 76 -17.78 -1.51 9.12
C MET A 76 -17.41 -0.06 9.44
N SER A 77 -16.12 0.25 9.51
CA SER A 77 -15.64 1.60 9.80
C SER A 77 -15.66 2.48 8.56
N SER A 78 -16.37 3.60 8.64
CA SER A 78 -16.38 4.63 7.59
C SER A 78 -14.99 5.18 7.29
N ASN A 79 -14.12 5.30 8.29
CA ASN A 79 -12.74 5.74 8.10
C ASN A 79 -11.92 4.75 7.27
N VAL A 80 -12.12 3.44 7.48
CA VAL A 80 -11.44 2.42 6.66
C VAL A 80 -11.93 2.48 5.22
N ARG A 81 -13.26 2.53 5.00
CA ARG A 81 -13.84 2.70 3.65
C ARG A 81 -13.31 3.94 2.94
N LYS A 82 -13.25 5.08 3.64
CA LYS A 82 -12.69 6.35 3.11
C LYS A 82 -11.25 6.17 2.65
N ASN A 83 -10.39 5.56 3.48
CA ASN A 83 -8.98 5.37 3.14
C ASN A 83 -8.80 4.34 1.99
N ALA A 84 -9.67 3.34 1.88
CA ALA A 84 -9.66 2.41 0.76
C ALA A 84 -9.98 3.12 -0.57
N ILE A 85 -11.00 3.98 -0.59
CA ILE A 85 -11.35 4.79 -1.78
C ILE A 85 -10.20 5.72 -2.17
N ILE A 86 -9.56 6.38 -1.19
CA ILE A 86 -8.41 7.25 -1.46
C ILE A 86 -7.27 6.44 -2.08
N TYR A 87 -6.94 5.25 -1.57
CA TYR A 87 -5.93 4.39 -2.19
C TYR A 87 -6.27 4.06 -3.64
N LEU A 88 -7.51 3.64 -3.92
CA LEU A 88 -7.94 3.30 -5.29
C LEU A 88 -7.80 4.49 -6.24
N LYS A 89 -8.12 5.70 -5.76
CA LYS A 89 -7.86 6.93 -6.52
C LYS A 89 -6.36 7.08 -6.84
N GLU A 90 -5.48 6.98 -5.85
CA GLU A 90 -4.03 7.10 -6.06
C GLU A 90 -3.51 6.03 -7.03
N TYR A 91 -3.98 4.79 -6.90
CA TYR A 91 -3.62 3.67 -7.76
C TYR A 91 -4.03 3.90 -9.21
N LEU A 92 -5.24 4.38 -9.45
CA LEU A 92 -5.73 4.70 -10.80
C LEU A 92 -4.98 5.89 -11.42
N MET A 93 -4.69 6.93 -10.64
CA MET A 93 -3.92 8.10 -11.11
C MET A 93 -2.44 7.79 -11.36
N SER A 94 -1.90 6.76 -10.71
CA SER A 94 -0.50 6.34 -10.87
C SER A 94 -0.30 5.31 -12.00
N ASN A 95 -1.38 4.78 -12.57
CA ASN A 95 -1.35 3.74 -13.59
C ASN A 95 -0.93 4.30 -14.97
N ALA A 96 0.04 3.65 -15.63
CA ALA A 96 0.60 4.03 -16.94
C ALA A 96 -0.40 3.96 -18.12
N PHE A 97 -1.60 3.40 -17.92
CA PHE A 97 -2.67 3.38 -18.93
C PHE A 97 -3.67 4.53 -18.80
N GLY A 98 -3.61 5.30 -17.71
CA GLY A 98 -4.25 6.60 -17.66
C GLY A 98 -3.39 7.56 -18.47
N SER A 99 -3.87 7.99 -19.64
CA SER A 99 -3.23 9.00 -20.47
C SER A 99 -2.74 10.18 -19.61
N GLN A 100 -1.42 10.37 -19.53
CA GLN A 100 -0.86 11.71 -19.31
C GLN A 100 -0.94 12.50 -20.60
#